data_AF-A0A0J6I9A9-F1
#
_entry.id   AF-A0A0J6I9A9-F1
#
_cell.length_a   1.000
_cell.length_b   1.000
_cell.length_c   1.000
_cell.angle_alpha   90.00
_cell.angle_beta   90.00
_cell.angle_gamma   90.00
#
_symmetry.space_group_name_H-M   'P 1'
#
loop_
_entity.id
_entity.type
_entity.pdbx_description
1 polymer ?
#
loop_
_entity_poly.entity_id
_entity_poly.type
_entity_poly.pdbx_seq_one_letter_code
_entity_poly.pdbx_strand_id
1 'polypeptide(L)'
;MVRRTKEEAQETRSKILEAAEQAFYERGVARTTLADIAALAGVTRGAIYWHFSNKADLVQAMLDSLREPLEELAKASESQEELDPLGCLRSLLVHLFRQVATDPKTRRINEILFHKCEFTDEMCDLRRQRQMASIDCNSRIELTLSNAIHREQLPSNLDARRAAIALHAYIDGILGQWLLVPDCFELYKQAEIWVDTCIDMLRLSPTLRSPELNRA
;
A
#
# COMPACT_ATOMS: atom_id res chain seq x y z
N MET A 1 25.83 -15.24 -22.82
CA MET A 1 26.07 -15.50 -21.38
C MET A 1 25.43 -14.46 -20.45
N VAL A 2 25.19 -13.21 -20.87
CA VAL A 2 24.63 -12.11 -20.05
C VAL A 2 23.16 -12.29 -19.62
N ARG A 3 22.35 -13.03 -20.39
CA ARG A 3 20.91 -13.19 -20.10
C ARG A 3 20.66 -14.16 -18.92
N ARG A 4 21.48 -15.21 -18.82
CA ARG A 4 21.43 -16.23 -17.76
C ARG A 4 21.75 -15.65 -16.37
N THR A 5 22.75 -14.77 -16.28
CA THR A 5 23.16 -14.17 -15.01
C THR A 5 22.14 -13.17 -14.46
N LYS A 6 21.38 -12.49 -15.33
CA LYS A 6 20.30 -11.59 -14.90
C LYS A 6 19.09 -12.36 -14.37
N GLU A 7 18.74 -13.47 -15.03
CA GLU A 7 17.67 -14.37 -14.57
C GLU A 7 18.03 -15.03 -13.23
N GLU A 8 19.27 -15.54 -13.09
CA GLU A 8 19.79 -16.11 -11.83
C GLU A 8 19.80 -15.08 -10.69
N ALA A 9 20.18 -13.84 -10.97
CA ALA A 9 20.13 -12.75 -10.00
C ALA A 9 18.68 -12.45 -9.57
N GLN A 10 17.73 -12.43 -10.51
CA GLN A 10 16.31 -12.20 -10.20
C GLN A 10 15.70 -13.35 -9.37
N GLU A 11 16.07 -14.59 -9.68
CA GLU A 11 15.66 -15.76 -8.90
C GLU A 11 16.20 -15.69 -7.47
N THR A 12 17.47 -15.34 -7.32
CA THR A 12 18.12 -15.15 -6.01
C THR A 12 17.44 -14.04 -5.21
N ARG A 13 17.14 -12.90 -5.85
CA ARG A 13 16.41 -11.79 -5.23
C ARG A 13 15.02 -12.24 -4.74
N SER A 14 14.32 -13.05 -5.53
CA SER A 14 12.98 -13.54 -5.18
C SER A 14 13.03 -14.50 -3.98
N LYS A 15 13.98 -15.43 -3.97
CA LYS A 15 14.22 -16.34 -2.82
C LYS A 15 14.52 -15.56 -1.53
N ILE A 16 15.33 -14.51 -1.62
CA ILE A 16 15.63 -13.65 -0.47
C ILE A 16 14.36 -12.95 0.03
N LEU A 17 13.51 -12.43 -0.86
CA LEU A 17 12.27 -11.75 -0.46
C LEU A 17 11.27 -12.71 0.18
N GLU A 18 11.11 -13.92 -0.35
CA GLU A 18 10.25 -14.95 0.24
C GLU A 18 10.73 -15.37 1.63
N ALA A 19 12.04 -15.57 1.81
CA ALA A 19 12.63 -15.88 3.11
C ALA A 19 12.48 -14.70 4.08
N ALA A 20 12.66 -13.47 3.62
CA ALA A 20 12.47 -12.27 4.44
C ALA A 20 11.02 -12.16 4.91
N GLU A 21 10.05 -12.39 4.01
CA GLU A 21 8.62 -12.38 4.31
C GLU A 21 8.30 -13.38 5.41
N GLN A 22 8.74 -14.63 5.25
CA GLN A 22 8.53 -15.68 6.24
C GLN A 22 9.16 -15.33 7.59
N ALA A 23 10.43 -14.88 7.58
CA ALA A 23 11.14 -14.56 8.81
C ALA A 23 10.51 -13.36 9.56
N PHE A 24 10.11 -12.32 8.84
CA PHE A 24 9.42 -11.16 9.42
C PHE A 24 8.02 -11.52 9.91
N TYR A 25 7.31 -12.40 9.21
CA TYR A 25 6.00 -12.88 9.63
C TYR A 25 6.07 -13.66 10.94
N GLU A 26 7.04 -14.57 11.07
CA GLU A 26 7.17 -15.42 12.26
C GLU A 26 7.74 -14.67 13.46
N ARG A 27 8.80 -13.86 13.26
CA ARG A 27 9.62 -13.32 14.36
C ARG A 27 9.55 -11.79 14.50
N GLY A 28 8.95 -11.11 13.54
CA GLY A 28 8.95 -9.65 13.44
C GLY A 28 10.23 -9.08 12.84
N VAL A 29 10.14 -7.84 12.37
CA VAL A 29 11.23 -7.13 11.66
C VAL A 29 12.38 -6.79 12.60
N ALA A 30 12.08 -6.43 13.86
CA ALA A 30 13.10 -6.05 14.84
C ALA A 30 14.06 -7.20 15.14
N ARG A 31 13.54 -8.41 15.40
CA ARG A 31 14.31 -9.59 15.84
C ARG A 31 14.97 -10.37 14.72
N THR A 32 14.62 -10.10 13.46
CA THR A 32 15.20 -10.78 12.30
C THR A 32 16.43 -10.03 11.81
N THR A 33 17.51 -10.74 11.47
CA THR A 33 18.72 -10.18 10.85
C THR A 33 18.86 -10.56 9.37
N LEU A 34 19.66 -9.83 8.60
CA LEU A 34 19.99 -10.22 7.22
C LEU A 34 20.69 -11.59 7.14
N ALA A 35 21.46 -11.96 8.19
CA ALA A 35 22.10 -13.27 8.26
C ALA A 35 21.07 -14.39 8.43
N ASP A 36 20.04 -14.19 9.25
CA ASP A 36 18.94 -15.15 9.40
C ASP A 36 18.21 -15.37 8.08
N ILE A 37 17.96 -14.28 7.34
CA ILE A 37 17.28 -14.32 6.04
C ILE A 37 18.14 -15.03 5.01
N ALA A 38 19.45 -14.76 4.96
CA ALA A 38 20.37 -15.45 4.05
C ALA A 38 20.40 -16.96 4.31
N ALA A 39 20.46 -17.37 5.60
CA ALA A 39 20.42 -18.76 5.99
C ALA A 39 19.09 -19.43 5.58
N LEU A 40 17.96 -18.75 5.80
CA LEU A 40 16.64 -19.26 5.43
C LEU A 40 16.45 -19.36 3.91
N ALA A 41 16.98 -18.40 3.15
CA ALA A 41 16.95 -18.40 1.68
C ALA A 41 17.95 -19.39 1.03
N GLY A 42 18.84 -20.00 1.82
CA GLY A 42 19.91 -20.87 1.31
C GLY A 42 20.96 -20.14 0.47
N VAL A 43 21.17 -18.84 0.71
CA VAL A 43 22.14 -18.01 0.00
C VAL A 43 23.30 -17.58 0.91
N THR A 44 24.41 -17.15 0.32
CA THR A 44 25.52 -16.61 1.11
C THR A 44 25.19 -15.22 1.67
N ARG A 45 25.88 -14.84 2.76
CA ARG A 45 25.80 -13.45 3.26
C ARG A 45 26.18 -12.42 2.19
N GLY A 46 27.17 -12.73 1.36
CA GLY A 46 27.56 -11.83 0.26
C GLY A 46 26.44 -11.62 -0.77
N ALA A 47 25.69 -12.69 -1.08
CA ALA A 47 24.57 -12.61 -2.02
C ALA A 47 23.43 -11.70 -1.49
N ILE A 48 23.08 -11.78 -0.20
CA ILE A 48 22.04 -10.89 0.34
C ILE A 48 22.47 -9.42 0.32
N TYR A 49 23.71 -9.10 0.73
CA TYR A 49 24.22 -7.72 0.72
C TYR A 49 24.39 -7.15 -0.69
N TRP A 50 24.52 -8.01 -1.71
CA TRP A 50 24.52 -7.58 -3.10
C TRP A 50 23.14 -7.08 -3.55
N HIS A 51 22.06 -7.67 -3.03
CA HIS A 51 20.68 -7.30 -3.38
C HIS A 51 20.06 -6.25 -2.47
N PHE A 52 20.40 -6.26 -1.18
CA PHE A 52 19.76 -5.42 -0.16
C PHE A 52 20.81 -4.92 0.84
N SER A 53 20.89 -3.61 1.02
CA SER A 53 21.90 -3.00 1.89
C SER A 53 21.55 -3.17 3.37
N ASN A 54 20.26 -3.15 3.68
CA ASN A 54 19.74 -3.19 5.03
C ASN A 54 18.32 -3.81 5.07
N LYS A 55 17.73 -3.91 6.27
CA LYS A 55 16.36 -4.44 6.45
C LYS A 55 15.28 -3.53 5.88
N ALA A 56 15.50 -2.22 5.86
CA ALA A 56 14.55 -1.26 5.31
C ALA A 56 14.38 -1.48 3.79
N ASP A 57 15.46 -1.76 3.06
CA ASP A 57 15.42 -2.09 1.63
C ASP A 57 14.57 -3.36 1.35
N LEU A 58 14.65 -4.37 2.23
CA LEU A 58 13.81 -5.58 2.12
C LEU A 58 12.33 -5.27 2.35
N VAL A 59 12.02 -4.49 3.40
CA VAL A 59 10.62 -4.11 3.69
C VAL A 59 10.07 -3.22 2.57
N GLN A 60 10.87 -2.31 2.03
CA GLN A 60 10.49 -1.48 0.89
C GLN A 60 10.21 -2.34 -0.36
N ALA A 61 11.07 -3.32 -0.65
CA ALA A 61 10.84 -4.22 -1.79
C ALA A 61 9.56 -5.08 -1.61
N MET A 62 9.19 -5.44 -0.38
CA MET A 62 7.89 -6.09 -0.11
C MET A 62 6.73 -5.13 -0.36
N LEU A 63 6.83 -3.88 0.11
CA LEU A 63 5.83 -2.83 -0.15
C LEU A 63 5.63 -2.59 -1.65
N ASP A 64 6.72 -2.55 -2.42
CA ASP A 64 6.67 -2.36 -3.86
C ASP A 64 5.94 -3.53 -4.55
N SER A 65 6.15 -4.76 -4.07
CA SER A 65 5.43 -5.93 -4.59
C SER A 65 3.92 -5.92 -4.34
N LEU A 66 3.44 -5.15 -3.34
CA LEU A 66 2.00 -4.92 -3.13
C LEU A 66 1.42 -3.90 -4.11
N ARG A 67 2.25 -3.00 -4.64
CA ARG A 67 1.83 -1.91 -5.53
C ARG A 67 1.78 -2.35 -6.99
N GLU A 68 2.66 -3.26 -7.41
CA GLU A 68 2.75 -3.75 -8.79
C GLU A 68 1.37 -4.18 -9.37
N PRO A 69 0.53 -4.97 -8.68
CA PRO A 69 -0.76 -5.39 -9.23
C PRO A 69 -1.79 -4.26 -9.38
N LEU A 70 -1.61 -3.16 -8.64
CA LEU A 70 -2.54 -2.02 -8.59
C LEU A 70 -2.06 -0.85 -9.47
N GLU A 71 -0.86 -0.94 -10.06
CA GLU A 71 -0.18 0.19 -10.68
C GLU A 71 -0.94 0.76 -11.88
N GLU A 72 -1.51 -0.11 -12.72
CA GLU A 72 -2.29 0.32 -13.90
C GLU A 72 -3.54 1.10 -13.49
N LEU A 73 -4.31 0.59 -12.54
CA LEU A 73 -5.50 1.27 -12.01
C LEU A 73 -5.14 2.58 -11.32
N ALA A 74 -4.01 2.62 -10.62
CA ALA A 74 -3.54 3.82 -9.94
C ALA A 74 -3.18 4.91 -10.96
N LYS A 75 -2.40 4.56 -11.98
CA LYS A 75 -2.03 5.46 -13.08
C LYS A 75 -3.25 5.97 -13.83
N ALA A 76 -4.24 5.11 -14.10
CA ALA A 76 -5.49 5.51 -14.72
C ALA A 76 -6.23 6.56 -13.87
N SER A 77 -6.39 6.31 -12.56
CA SER A 77 -7.06 7.24 -11.65
C SER A 77 -6.36 8.61 -11.51
N GLU A 78 -5.03 8.63 -11.65
CA GLU A 78 -4.19 9.83 -11.57
C GLU A 78 -4.13 10.62 -12.90
N SER A 79 -4.54 10.01 -14.01
CA SER A 79 -4.50 10.63 -15.33
C SER A 79 -5.57 11.71 -15.49
N GLN A 80 -5.18 12.86 -16.01
CA GLN A 80 -6.13 13.92 -16.39
C GLN A 80 -6.96 13.54 -17.62
N GLU A 81 -6.41 12.65 -18.47
CA GLU A 81 -7.10 12.18 -19.68
C GLU A 81 -8.17 11.13 -19.38
N GLU A 82 -8.12 10.52 -18.20
CA GLU A 82 -9.13 9.55 -17.76
C GLU A 82 -10.52 10.20 -17.66
N LEU A 83 -11.51 9.51 -18.20
CA LEU A 83 -12.91 9.94 -18.22
C LEU A 83 -13.62 9.59 -16.92
N ASP A 84 -13.23 8.49 -16.27
CA ASP A 84 -13.80 8.03 -15.00
C ASP A 84 -12.75 7.80 -13.89
N PRO A 85 -12.03 8.85 -13.45
CA PRO A 85 -10.99 8.72 -12.43
C PRO A 85 -11.54 8.20 -11.09
N LEU A 86 -12.78 8.55 -10.71
CA LEU A 86 -13.41 8.03 -9.49
C LEU A 86 -13.75 6.54 -9.61
N GLY A 87 -14.20 6.07 -10.78
CA GLY A 87 -14.44 4.65 -11.04
C GLY A 87 -13.15 3.82 -11.06
N CYS A 88 -12.06 4.37 -11.59
CA CYS A 88 -10.71 3.77 -11.47
C CYS A 88 -10.28 3.66 -10.01
N LEU A 89 -10.44 4.73 -9.22
CA LEU A 89 -10.16 4.71 -7.78
C LEU A 89 -11.02 3.67 -7.04
N ARG A 90 -12.33 3.61 -7.33
CA ARG A 90 -13.23 2.61 -6.77
C ARG A 90 -12.72 1.20 -7.05
N SER A 91 -12.39 0.92 -8.31
CA SER A 91 -11.91 -0.39 -8.76
C SER A 91 -10.59 -0.77 -8.10
N LEU A 92 -9.68 0.19 -7.96
CA LEU A 92 -8.41 0.03 -7.23
C LEU A 92 -8.66 -0.38 -5.78
N LEU A 93 -9.50 0.34 -5.05
CA LEU A 93 -9.75 0.09 -3.63
C LEU A 93 -10.47 -1.26 -3.40
N VAL A 94 -11.42 -1.61 -4.28
CA VAL A 94 -12.08 -2.92 -4.23
C VAL A 94 -11.09 -4.04 -4.49
N HIS A 95 -10.21 -3.88 -5.49
CA HIS A 95 -9.17 -4.86 -5.79
C HIS A 95 -8.21 -5.03 -4.61
N LEU A 96 -7.80 -3.93 -3.99
CA LEU A 96 -6.96 -3.92 -2.79
C LEU A 96 -7.58 -4.73 -1.64
N PHE A 97 -8.84 -4.48 -1.29
CA PHE A 97 -9.51 -5.26 -0.23
C PHE A 97 -9.63 -6.74 -0.59
N ARG A 98 -9.99 -7.06 -1.84
CA ARG A 98 -10.11 -8.45 -2.29
C ARG A 98 -8.77 -9.16 -2.27
N GLN A 99 -7.69 -8.53 -2.73
CA GLN A 99 -6.34 -9.12 -2.71
C GLN A 99 -5.87 -9.41 -1.28
N VAL A 100 -6.02 -8.47 -0.35
CA VAL A 100 -5.68 -8.71 1.07
C VAL A 100 -6.48 -9.89 1.64
N ALA A 101 -7.75 -10.01 1.25
CA ALA A 101 -8.59 -11.10 1.70
C ALA A 101 -8.28 -12.45 1.04
N THR A 102 -7.76 -12.52 -0.19
CA THR A 102 -7.59 -13.80 -0.91
C THR A 102 -6.15 -14.27 -1.09
N ASP A 103 -5.19 -13.36 -1.22
CA ASP A 103 -3.78 -13.71 -1.46
C ASP A 103 -3.01 -13.82 -0.14
N PRO A 104 -2.54 -15.01 0.26
CA PRO A 104 -1.80 -15.19 1.50
C PRO A 104 -0.53 -14.34 1.57
N LYS A 105 0.15 -14.12 0.45
CA LYS A 105 1.38 -13.31 0.41
C LYS A 105 1.06 -11.85 0.73
N THR A 106 0.11 -11.26 -0.01
CA THR A 106 -0.38 -9.90 0.23
C THR A 106 -0.83 -9.73 1.67
N ARG A 107 -1.58 -10.70 2.21
CA ARG A 107 -2.03 -10.68 3.60
C ARG A 107 -0.86 -10.67 4.58
N ARG A 108 0.10 -11.59 4.47
CA ARG A 108 1.27 -11.67 5.35
C ARG A 108 2.10 -10.40 5.33
N ILE A 109 2.35 -9.82 4.15
CA ILE A 109 3.07 -8.55 4.03
C ILE A 109 2.30 -7.45 4.77
N ASN A 110 0.99 -7.31 4.56
CA ASN A 110 0.20 -6.34 5.30
C ASN A 110 0.24 -6.59 6.83
N GLU A 111 0.07 -7.83 7.30
CA GLU A 111 0.19 -8.16 8.73
C GLU A 111 1.56 -7.79 9.32
N ILE A 112 2.65 -8.02 8.58
CA ILE A 112 3.99 -7.59 8.98
C ILE A 112 4.02 -6.07 9.15
N LEU A 113 3.47 -5.34 8.17
CA LEU A 113 3.53 -3.90 8.12
C LEU A 113 2.69 -3.23 9.22
N PHE A 114 1.54 -3.80 9.58
CA PHE A 114 0.65 -3.27 10.62
C PHE A 114 1.07 -3.69 12.03
N HIS A 115 1.48 -4.94 12.22
CA HIS A 115 1.55 -5.54 13.56
C HIS A 115 2.94 -6.08 13.95
N LYS A 116 3.90 -6.20 13.03
CA LYS A 116 5.21 -6.82 13.30
C LYS A 116 6.40 -5.94 12.90
N CYS A 117 6.13 -4.67 12.59
CA CYS A 117 7.11 -3.69 12.17
C CYS A 117 7.15 -2.53 13.16
N GLU A 118 8.16 -2.51 14.03
CA GLU A 118 8.35 -1.46 15.02
C GLU A 118 9.12 -0.28 14.41
N PHE A 119 8.69 0.96 14.70
CA PHE A 119 9.35 2.19 14.27
C PHE A 119 10.22 2.75 15.40
N THR A 120 11.32 2.06 15.70
CA THR A 120 12.33 2.50 16.66
C THR A 120 13.38 3.41 16.01
N ASP A 121 14.21 4.07 16.82
CA ASP A 121 15.31 4.90 16.32
C ASP A 121 16.35 4.08 15.51
N GLU A 122 16.54 2.80 15.86
CA GLU A 122 17.37 1.85 15.10
C GLU A 122 16.78 1.51 13.71
N MET A 123 15.48 1.76 13.52
CA MET A 123 14.74 1.59 12.27
C MET A 123 14.36 2.94 11.64
N CYS A 124 15.15 3.99 11.89
CA CYS A 124 14.85 5.35 11.43
C CYS A 124 14.66 5.45 9.90
N ASP A 125 15.42 4.69 9.12
CA ASP A 125 15.29 4.62 7.67
C ASP A 125 13.92 4.07 7.26
N LEU A 126 13.45 3.00 7.92
CA LEU A 126 12.16 2.39 7.64
C LEU A 126 11.00 3.31 8.06
N ARG A 127 11.14 3.99 9.21
CA ARG A 127 10.17 5.00 9.66
C ARG A 127 10.09 6.15 8.64
N ARG A 128 11.23 6.64 8.14
CA ARG A 128 11.28 7.70 7.13
C ARG A 128 10.67 7.25 5.81
N GLN A 129 11.00 6.06 5.32
CA GLN A 129 10.42 5.47 4.11
C GLN A 129 8.89 5.36 4.21
N ARG A 130 8.37 4.91 5.35
CA ARG A 130 6.91 4.85 5.61
C ARG A 130 6.26 6.23 5.63
N GLN A 131 6.88 7.21 6.27
CA GLN A 131 6.38 8.59 6.30
C GLN A 131 6.30 9.17 4.88
N MET A 132 7.37 9.02 4.10
CA MET A 132 7.39 9.45 2.70
C MET A 132 6.33 8.74 1.87
N ALA A 133 6.22 7.41 2.00
CA ALA A 133 5.20 6.62 1.30
C ALA A 133 3.77 7.07 1.64
N SER A 134 3.49 7.45 2.89
CA SER A 134 2.19 7.96 3.31
C SER A 134 1.91 9.36 2.74
N ILE A 135 2.91 10.23 2.67
CA ILE A 135 2.78 11.58 2.09
C ILE A 135 2.53 11.48 0.58
N ASP A 136 3.30 10.64 -0.11
CA ASP A 136 3.13 10.39 -1.54
C ASP A 136 1.77 9.79 -1.85
N CYS A 137 1.31 8.82 -1.05
CA CYS A 137 -0.02 8.22 -1.20
C CYS A 137 -1.13 9.26 -1.07
N ASN A 138 -1.09 10.10 -0.02
CA ASN A 138 -2.07 11.19 0.16
C ASN A 138 -2.06 12.16 -1.03
N SER A 139 -0.88 12.49 -1.55
CA SER A 139 -0.74 13.42 -2.69
C SER A 139 -1.33 12.84 -3.99
N ARG A 140 -1.13 11.53 -4.23
CA ARG A 140 -1.71 10.81 -5.37
C ARG A 140 -3.23 10.67 -5.26
N ILE A 141 -3.74 10.42 -4.06
CA ILE A 141 -5.20 10.41 -3.80
C ILE A 141 -5.76 11.82 -4.05
N GLU A 142 -5.12 12.88 -3.54
CA GLU A 142 -5.55 14.27 -3.76
C GLU A 142 -5.60 14.63 -5.25
N LEU A 143 -4.61 14.20 -6.04
CA LEU A 143 -4.62 14.36 -7.50
C LEU A 143 -5.82 13.65 -8.14
N THR A 144 -6.06 12.39 -7.77
CA THR A 144 -7.19 11.60 -8.27
C THR A 144 -8.54 12.25 -7.95
N LEU A 145 -8.71 12.74 -6.72
CA LEU A 145 -9.92 13.44 -6.29
C LEU A 145 -10.09 14.76 -7.04
N SER A 146 -9.00 15.46 -7.30
CA SER A 146 -9.01 16.70 -8.10
C SER A 146 -9.44 16.43 -9.55
N ASN A 147 -8.97 15.34 -10.16
CA ASN A 147 -9.41 14.90 -11.48
C ASN A 147 -10.91 14.56 -11.49
N ALA A 148 -11.38 13.83 -10.46
CA ALA A 148 -12.80 13.50 -10.31
C ALA A 148 -13.69 14.74 -10.14
N ILE A 149 -13.21 15.80 -9.46
CA ILE A 149 -13.90 17.10 -9.40
C ILE A 149 -13.99 17.74 -10.79
N HIS A 150 -12.88 17.77 -11.56
CA HIS A 150 -12.88 18.33 -12.92
C HIS A 150 -13.79 17.56 -13.89
N ARG A 151 -14.00 16.27 -13.64
CA ARG A 151 -14.94 15.40 -14.38
C ARG A 151 -16.37 15.43 -13.82
N GLU A 152 -16.67 16.33 -12.88
CA GLU A 152 -18.00 16.49 -12.24
C GLU A 152 -18.50 15.24 -11.50
N GLN A 153 -17.59 14.33 -11.11
CA GLN A 153 -17.90 13.09 -10.40
C GLN A 153 -17.94 13.27 -8.87
N LEU A 154 -17.30 14.33 -8.40
CA LEU A 154 -17.31 14.79 -7.02
C LEU A 154 -17.69 16.28 -6.96
N PRO A 155 -18.23 16.76 -5.83
CA PRO A 155 -18.67 18.14 -5.72
C PRO A 155 -17.52 19.14 -5.90
N SER A 156 -17.78 20.21 -6.64
CA SER A 156 -16.79 21.23 -7.01
C SER A 156 -16.12 21.94 -5.82
N ASN A 157 -16.78 21.97 -4.67
CA ASN A 157 -16.30 22.58 -3.44
C ASN A 157 -15.74 21.57 -2.43
N LEU A 158 -15.43 20.34 -2.83
CA LEU A 158 -14.75 19.36 -1.99
C LEU A 158 -13.32 19.83 -1.66
N ASP A 159 -12.95 19.82 -0.38
CA ASP A 159 -11.57 19.99 0.08
C ASP A 159 -10.79 18.69 -0.24
N ALA A 160 -10.17 18.64 -1.42
CA ALA A 160 -9.51 17.45 -1.95
C ALA A 160 -8.40 16.93 -1.01
N ARG A 161 -7.66 17.82 -0.36
CA ARG A 161 -6.59 17.45 0.58
C ARG A 161 -7.14 16.77 1.82
N ARG A 162 -8.17 17.36 2.45
CA ARG A 162 -8.82 16.77 3.63
C ARG A 162 -9.51 15.45 3.27
N ALA A 163 -10.15 15.40 2.11
CA ALA A 163 -10.77 14.21 1.57
C ALA A 163 -9.76 13.07 1.33
N ALA A 164 -8.58 13.38 0.81
CA ALA A 164 -7.52 12.39 0.60
C ALA A 164 -7.04 11.76 1.91
N ILE A 165 -6.80 12.59 2.93
CA ILE A 165 -6.41 12.12 4.28
C ILE A 165 -7.52 11.24 4.88
N ALA A 166 -8.78 11.67 4.77
CA ALA A 166 -9.92 10.93 5.30
C ALA A 166 -10.09 9.56 4.60
N LEU A 167 -9.97 9.52 3.27
CA LEU A 167 -10.01 8.27 2.51
C LEU A 167 -8.89 7.33 2.93
N HIS A 168 -7.65 7.82 2.97
CA HIS A 168 -6.50 6.98 3.34
C HIS A 168 -6.65 6.42 4.76
N ALA A 169 -7.03 7.25 5.73
CA ALA A 169 -7.26 6.83 7.11
C ALA A 169 -8.40 5.79 7.24
N TYR A 170 -9.46 5.94 6.46
CA TYR A 170 -10.56 4.98 6.44
C TYR A 170 -10.12 3.61 5.90
N ILE A 171 -9.43 3.58 4.76
CA ILE A 171 -8.95 2.32 4.15
C ILE A 171 -7.93 1.64 5.06
N ASP A 172 -6.98 2.40 5.61
CA ASP A 172 -5.97 1.92 6.56
C ASP A 172 -6.63 1.34 7.82
N GLY A 173 -7.66 2.00 8.36
CA GLY A 173 -8.42 1.53 9.52
C GLY A 173 -9.18 0.23 9.26
N ILE A 174 -9.86 0.09 8.11
CA ILE A 174 -10.56 -1.15 7.74
C ILE A 174 -9.57 -2.31 7.62
N LEU A 175 -8.44 -2.10 6.94
CA LEU A 175 -7.39 -3.11 6.81
C LEU A 175 -6.81 -3.49 8.17
N GLY A 176 -6.42 -2.50 8.98
CA GLY A 176 -5.84 -2.71 10.31
C GLY A 176 -6.76 -3.53 11.21
N GLN A 177 -8.06 -3.18 11.24
CA GLN A 177 -9.07 -3.90 12.02
C GLN A 177 -9.17 -5.37 11.57
N TRP A 178 -9.26 -5.62 10.26
CA TRP A 178 -9.42 -6.96 9.72
C TRP A 178 -8.16 -7.83 9.89
N LEU A 179 -6.97 -7.25 9.74
CA LEU A 179 -5.69 -7.93 9.93
C LEU A 179 -5.40 -8.23 11.40
N LEU A 180 -5.95 -7.44 12.32
CA LEU A 180 -5.79 -7.65 13.76
C LEU A 180 -6.65 -8.81 14.26
N VAL A 181 -7.89 -8.89 13.78
CA VAL A 181 -8.82 -9.97 14.08
C VAL A 181 -9.38 -10.52 12.76
N PRO A 182 -8.69 -11.49 12.13
CA PRO A 182 -9.18 -12.12 10.91
C PRO A 182 -10.62 -12.61 11.09
N ASP A 183 -11.42 -12.45 10.04
CA ASP A 183 -12.84 -12.84 10.01
C ASP A 183 -13.77 -12.06 10.97
N CYS A 184 -13.30 -10.96 11.59
CA CYS A 184 -14.19 -10.09 12.37
C CYS A 184 -15.32 -9.46 11.52
N PHE A 185 -15.12 -9.38 10.20
CA PHE A 185 -16.14 -9.13 9.19
C PHE A 185 -15.71 -9.68 7.82
N GLU A 186 -16.68 -9.82 6.90
CA GLU A 186 -16.51 -10.41 5.56
C GLU A 186 -15.89 -9.43 4.57
N LEU A 187 -14.59 -9.14 4.71
CA LEU A 187 -13.87 -8.14 3.91
C LEU A 187 -14.00 -8.37 2.39
N TYR A 188 -13.86 -9.60 1.91
CA TYR A 188 -13.96 -9.91 0.47
C TYR A 188 -15.36 -9.65 -0.09
N LYS A 189 -16.39 -10.18 0.57
CA LYS A 189 -17.78 -10.09 0.11
C LYS A 189 -18.32 -8.67 0.20
N GLN A 190 -17.88 -7.91 1.21
CA GLN A 190 -18.34 -6.55 1.47
C GLN A 190 -17.39 -5.47 0.92
N ALA A 191 -16.35 -5.84 0.18
CA ALA A 191 -15.35 -4.91 -0.35
C ALA A 191 -16.00 -3.71 -1.08
N GLU A 192 -16.99 -3.96 -1.92
CA GLU A 192 -17.71 -2.89 -2.64
C GLU A 192 -18.47 -1.97 -1.70
N ILE A 193 -19.17 -2.52 -0.69
CA ILE A 193 -19.91 -1.74 0.29
C ILE A 193 -18.97 -0.83 1.09
N TRP A 194 -17.81 -1.35 1.53
CA TRP A 194 -16.84 -0.55 2.27
C TRP A 194 -16.26 0.58 1.44
N VAL A 195 -15.97 0.33 0.15
CA VAL A 195 -15.48 1.37 -0.76
C VAL A 195 -16.56 2.39 -1.08
N ASP A 196 -17.78 1.94 -1.37
CA ASP A 196 -18.91 2.82 -1.69
C ASP A 196 -19.27 3.71 -0.48
N THR A 197 -19.18 3.18 0.74
CA THR A 197 -19.33 3.97 1.99
C THR A 197 -18.32 5.11 2.06
N CYS A 198 -17.05 4.86 1.68
CA CYS A 198 -16.04 5.89 1.63
C CYS A 198 -16.34 6.93 0.53
N ILE A 199 -16.75 6.49 -0.66
CA ILE A 199 -17.10 7.39 -1.77
C ILE A 199 -18.32 8.25 -1.40
N ASP A 200 -19.32 7.68 -0.73
CA ASP A 200 -20.49 8.40 -0.24
C ASP A 200 -20.09 9.47 0.78
N MET A 201 -19.14 9.18 1.68
CA MET A 201 -18.57 10.18 2.57
C MET A 201 -17.98 11.36 1.78
N LEU A 202 -17.22 11.11 0.71
CA LEU A 202 -16.66 12.17 -0.16
C LEU A 202 -17.76 12.97 -0.89
N ARG A 203 -18.80 12.29 -1.34
CA ARG A 203 -19.91 12.87 -2.10
C ARG A 203 -20.89 13.64 -1.24
N LEU A 204 -21.13 13.24 0.00
CA LEU A 204 -22.27 13.72 0.78
C LEU A 204 -21.88 14.51 2.03
N SER A 205 -20.66 14.33 2.56
CA SER A 205 -20.26 14.99 3.81
C SER A 205 -20.15 16.51 3.64
N PRO A 206 -20.96 17.32 4.38
CA PRO A 206 -20.86 18.78 4.31
C PRO A 206 -19.59 19.31 4.98
N THR A 207 -18.98 18.55 5.91
CA THR A 207 -17.76 18.97 6.63
C THR A 207 -16.48 18.75 5.81
N LEU A 208 -16.57 18.00 4.71
CA LEU A 208 -15.51 17.89 3.70
C LEU A 208 -15.56 19.01 2.65
N ARG A 209 -16.51 19.95 2.75
CA ARG A 209 -16.54 21.10 1.84
C ARG A 209 -15.59 22.19 2.31
N SER A 210 -14.94 22.86 1.36
CA SER A 210 -14.23 24.10 1.63
C SER A 210 -15.20 25.28 1.49
N PRO A 211 -15.47 26.06 2.56
CA PRO A 211 -16.31 27.26 2.48
C PRO A 211 -15.68 28.38 1.63
N GLU A 212 -14.39 28.30 1.34
CA GLU A 212 -13.65 29.31 0.58
C GLU A 212 -13.85 29.17 -0.95
N LEU A 213 -14.19 27.98 -1.45
CA LEU A 213 -14.44 27.71 -2.88
C LEU A 213 -15.80 28.24 -3.37
N ASN A 214 -16.72 28.59 -2.46
CA ASN A 214 -18.05 29.14 -2.80
C ASN A 214 -18.06 30.69 -2.93
N ARG A 215 -16.90 31.36 -2.85
CA ARG A 215 -16.79 32.84 -2.86
C ARG A 215 -16.13 33.42 -4.12
N ALA A 216 -15.83 32.60 -5.12
CA ALA A 216 -15.37 33.04 -6.46
C ALA A 216 -16.50 32.88 -7.48
#